data_AF-A0A941RZ20-F1
#
_entry.id   AF-A0A941RZ20-F1
#
_cell.length_a   1.000
_cell.length_b   1.000
_cell.length_c   1.000
_cell.angle_alpha   90.00
_cell.angle_beta   90.00
_cell.angle_gamma   90.00
#
_symmetry.space_group_name_H-M   'P 1'
#
loop_
_entity.id
_entity.type
_entity.pdbx_description
1 polymer ?
#
loop_
_entity_poly.entity_id
_entity_poly.type
_entity_poly.pdbx_seq_one_letter_code
_entity_poly.pdbx_strand_id
1 'polypeptide(L)'
;MAVVALAIAGQVENKDLNWEGATDKATRGDITVAILSVRRGKAFLRHLREQTQSKEELLSVAIGIFNKSETKKYNYHGWSSKSFDLEMEMRGRASDELGNGYKRIKFDIFTKVAGQLEDGASIYPDKPLVDILVFELPVEKARELRLTLPGEAIDWKGPILLKVPIGSIDKDGYVYNFAQAQEEKERAQAIERRKAEARRQMEIEAKKTPEQKDLERKRASELAANKKAIAEKEKLEKDEKTAAAQLKAANTLLKEGKSEAYRKQLKRIVEKYPDTDAGKEAAKLLK
;
A
#
# COMPACT_ATOMS: atom_id res chain seq x y z
N MET A 1 -9.66 20.66 46.63
CA MET A 1 -8.99 20.31 45.37
C MET A 1 -9.87 19.36 44.58
N ALA A 2 -10.59 19.88 43.59
CA ALA A 2 -11.21 19.13 42.49
C ALA A 2 -11.68 20.18 41.47
N VAL A 3 -10.96 20.34 40.36
CA VAL A 3 -11.41 21.17 39.23
C VAL A 3 -12.11 20.22 38.26
N VAL A 4 -13.44 20.25 38.29
CA VAL A 4 -14.30 19.60 37.31
C VAL A 4 -14.26 20.46 36.04
N ALA A 5 -13.45 20.05 35.06
CA ALA A 5 -13.49 20.62 33.72
C ALA A 5 -14.69 20.03 32.97
N LEU A 6 -15.80 20.78 32.96
CA LEU A 6 -16.98 20.48 32.16
C LEU A 6 -16.60 20.67 30.67
N ALA A 7 -16.48 19.58 29.93
CA ALA A 7 -16.30 19.60 28.49
C ALA A 7 -17.60 20.05 27.81
N ILE A 8 -17.76 21.36 27.63
CA ILE A 8 -18.73 21.92 26.70
C ILE A 8 -18.13 21.68 25.31
N ALA A 9 -18.60 20.64 24.62
CA ALA A 9 -18.37 20.48 23.19
C ALA A 9 -19.05 21.65 22.49
N GLY A 10 -18.28 22.72 22.28
CA GLY A 10 -18.73 23.91 21.58
C GLY A 10 -19.16 23.54 20.18
N GLN A 11 -20.48 23.57 19.93
CA GLN A 11 -20.98 23.97 18.64
C GLN A 11 -20.43 25.39 18.40
N VAL A 12 -19.26 25.47 17.77
CA VAL A 12 -18.84 26.71 17.12
C VAL A 12 -19.91 26.96 16.07
N GLU A 13 -20.85 27.85 16.36
CA GLU A 13 -21.89 28.26 15.42
C GLU A 13 -21.19 28.73 14.15
N ASN A 14 -21.37 27.98 13.06
CA ASN A 14 -20.87 28.25 11.71
C ASN A 14 -21.52 29.50 11.07
N LYS A 15 -22.05 30.44 11.87
CA LYS A 15 -22.92 31.54 11.43
C LYS A 15 -22.22 32.59 10.57
N ASP A 16 -20.89 32.61 10.54
CA ASP A 16 -20.14 33.66 9.81
C ASP A 16 -19.47 33.19 8.50
N LEU A 17 -19.63 31.92 8.11
CA LEU A 17 -19.12 31.47 6.81
C LEU A 17 -20.06 31.93 5.69
N ASN A 18 -19.56 32.84 4.85
CA ASN A 18 -20.30 33.28 3.68
C ASN A 18 -20.27 32.18 2.60
N TRP A 19 -21.40 31.49 2.44
CA TRP A 19 -21.61 30.46 1.41
C TRP A 19 -22.11 31.04 0.08
N GLU A 20 -22.30 32.36 -0.02
CA GLU A 20 -22.62 33.03 -1.28
C GLU A 20 -21.44 32.90 -2.24
N GLY A 21 -21.71 32.40 -3.45
CA GLY A 21 -20.69 32.15 -4.48
C GLY A 21 -19.89 30.86 -4.33
N ALA A 22 -20.06 30.10 -3.23
CA ALA A 22 -19.51 28.74 -3.16
C ALA A 22 -20.18 27.86 -4.23
N THR A 23 -19.38 27.02 -4.90
CA THR A 23 -19.85 26.08 -5.94
C THR A 23 -19.23 24.70 -5.69
N ASP A 24 -19.36 23.78 -6.63
CA ASP A 24 -18.67 22.49 -6.60
C ASP A 24 -17.14 22.62 -6.77
N LYS A 25 -16.64 23.83 -7.06
CA LYS A 25 -15.21 24.14 -7.20
C LYS A 25 -14.80 25.46 -6.55
N ALA A 26 -13.54 25.54 -6.15
CA ALA A 26 -12.87 26.74 -5.66
C ALA A 26 -11.50 26.87 -6.34
N THR A 27 -11.17 28.07 -6.81
CA THR A 27 -9.87 28.36 -7.44
C THR A 27 -9.18 29.50 -6.69
N ARG A 28 -7.89 29.35 -6.40
CA ARG A 28 -7.05 30.43 -5.87
C ARG A 28 -5.64 30.25 -6.41
N GLY A 29 -5.16 31.27 -7.14
CA GLY A 29 -3.89 31.18 -7.87
C GLY A 29 -3.89 30.01 -8.85
N ASP A 30 -2.82 29.23 -8.82
CA ASP A 30 -2.58 28.13 -9.76
C ASP A 30 -3.29 26.82 -9.33
N ILE A 31 -3.95 26.78 -8.16
CA ILE A 31 -4.62 25.57 -7.67
C ILE A 31 -6.15 25.69 -7.79
N THR A 32 -6.79 24.61 -8.24
CA THR A 32 -8.25 24.43 -8.23
C THR A 32 -8.60 23.19 -7.42
N VAL A 33 -9.53 23.34 -6.48
CA VAL A 33 -10.12 22.23 -5.73
C VAL A 33 -11.55 22.05 -6.20
N ALA A 34 -11.96 20.84 -6.52
CA ALA A 34 -13.32 20.54 -6.98
C ALA A 34 -13.85 19.24 -6.41
N ILE A 35 -15.16 19.18 -6.19
CA ILE A 35 -15.89 17.95 -5.93
C ILE A 35 -16.03 17.21 -7.26
N LEU A 36 -15.38 16.05 -7.37
CA LEU A 36 -15.45 15.23 -8.59
C LEU A 36 -16.67 14.31 -8.58
N SER A 37 -17.00 13.78 -7.40
CA SER A 37 -18.19 12.96 -7.21
C SER A 37 -18.61 12.93 -5.76
N VAL A 38 -19.91 12.73 -5.55
CA VAL A 38 -20.50 12.44 -4.25
C VAL A 38 -21.33 11.19 -4.39
N ARG A 39 -21.07 10.19 -3.55
CA ARG A 39 -21.74 8.89 -3.62
C ARG A 39 -22.29 8.48 -2.27
N ARG A 40 -23.53 8.00 -2.28
CA ARG A 40 -24.12 7.24 -1.18
C ARG A 40 -23.88 5.75 -1.40
N GLY A 41 -23.42 5.04 -0.38
CA GLY A 41 -23.29 3.58 -0.42
C GLY A 41 -22.17 3.06 0.47
N LYS A 42 -21.83 1.77 0.35
CA LYS A 42 -20.70 1.21 1.12
C LYS A 42 -19.38 1.80 0.63
N ALA A 43 -18.60 2.37 1.55
CA ALA A 43 -17.27 2.90 1.27
C ALA A 43 -16.32 1.75 0.93
N PHE A 44 -15.48 1.94 -0.08
CA PHE A 44 -14.43 0.97 -0.44
C PHE A 44 -13.26 1.11 0.51
N LEU A 45 -12.84 0.00 1.09
CA LEU A 45 -11.78 -0.06 2.09
C LEU A 45 -10.64 -0.92 1.57
N ARG A 46 -9.44 -0.60 2.01
CA ARG A 46 -8.24 -1.42 1.84
C ARG A 46 -7.75 -1.82 3.23
N HIS A 47 -7.83 -3.11 3.51
CA HIS A 47 -7.29 -3.72 4.72
C HIS A 47 -6.09 -4.57 4.31
N LEU A 48 -4.88 -4.14 4.67
CA LEU A 48 -3.64 -4.76 4.18
C LEU A 48 -3.60 -4.80 2.63
N ARG A 49 -3.64 -6.00 2.03
CA ARG A 49 -3.66 -6.21 0.57
C ARG A 49 -5.03 -6.53 0.01
N GLU A 50 -6.05 -6.61 0.86
CA GLU A 50 -7.40 -6.98 0.46
C GLU A 50 -8.28 -5.75 0.31
N GLN A 51 -9.14 -5.77 -0.70
CA GLN A 51 -10.19 -4.77 -0.88
C GLN A 51 -11.47 -5.28 -0.22
N THR A 52 -12.06 -4.46 0.64
CA THR A 52 -13.30 -4.75 1.35
C THR A 52 -14.27 -3.57 1.22
N GLN A 53 -15.44 -3.67 1.83
CA GLN A 53 -16.42 -2.59 1.88
C GLN A 53 -16.82 -2.31 3.34
N SER A 54 -17.25 -1.09 3.62
CA SER A 54 -17.86 -0.76 4.92
C SER A 54 -19.13 -1.59 5.15
N LYS A 55 -19.45 -1.82 6.43
CA LYS A 55 -20.69 -2.51 6.82
C LYS A 55 -21.93 -1.65 6.52
N GLU A 56 -21.82 -0.36 6.83
CA GLU A 56 -22.90 0.62 6.69
C GLU A 56 -22.78 1.41 5.38
N GLU A 57 -23.90 1.99 4.94
CA GLU A 57 -23.91 3.00 3.89
C GLU A 57 -23.38 4.33 4.42
N LEU A 58 -22.48 4.94 3.68
CA LEU A 58 -21.79 6.18 4.02
C LEU A 58 -21.78 7.12 2.82
N LEU A 59 -21.44 8.38 3.08
CA LEU A 59 -21.25 9.39 2.05
C LEU A 59 -19.77 9.46 1.67
N SER A 60 -19.41 9.04 0.47
CA SER A 60 -18.05 9.19 -0.07
C SER A 60 -17.99 10.42 -0.97
N VAL A 61 -17.06 11.33 -0.70
CA VAL A 61 -16.84 12.55 -1.46
C VAL A 61 -15.44 12.48 -2.07
N ALA A 62 -15.36 12.44 -3.40
CA ALA A 62 -14.09 12.50 -4.11
C ALA A 62 -13.73 13.96 -4.42
N ILE A 63 -12.57 14.40 -3.93
CA ILE A 63 -12.06 15.76 -4.13
C ILE A 63 -10.88 15.71 -5.08
N GLY A 64 -10.96 16.48 -6.15
CA GLY A 64 -9.88 16.69 -7.11
C GLY A 64 -9.13 17.97 -6.82
N ILE A 65 -7.81 17.90 -6.86
CA ILE A 65 -6.89 19.03 -6.72
C ILE A 65 -6.10 19.13 -8.02
N PHE A 66 -6.28 20.23 -8.73
CA PHE A 66 -5.70 20.49 -10.04
C PHE A 66 -4.68 21.61 -9.93
N ASN A 67 -3.47 21.34 -10.43
CA ASN A 67 -2.43 22.34 -10.57
C ASN A 67 -2.39 22.86 -12.00
N LYS A 68 -2.74 24.13 -12.18
CA LYS A 68 -2.75 24.89 -13.44
C LYS A 68 -1.40 25.51 -13.76
N SER A 69 -0.42 25.44 -12.85
CA SER A 69 0.94 25.87 -13.14
C SER A 69 1.62 24.85 -14.04
N GLU A 70 2.34 25.32 -15.06
CA GLU A 70 3.17 24.46 -15.91
C GLU A 70 4.51 24.09 -15.27
N THR A 71 4.95 24.85 -14.25
CA THR A 71 6.33 24.80 -13.74
C THR A 71 6.43 24.57 -12.24
N LYS A 72 5.38 24.90 -11.47
CA LYS A 72 5.42 24.80 -10.01
C LYS A 72 4.83 23.48 -9.55
N LYS A 73 5.47 22.90 -8.54
CA LYS A 73 4.91 21.82 -7.72
C LYS A 73 4.40 22.41 -6.41
N TYR A 74 3.29 21.87 -5.92
CA TYR A 74 2.74 22.19 -4.60
C TYR A 74 2.78 20.97 -3.68
N ASN A 75 2.78 21.20 -2.37
CA ASN A 75 2.63 20.15 -1.39
C ASN A 75 1.17 20.06 -0.95
N TYR A 76 0.72 18.83 -0.72
CA TYR A 76 -0.59 18.53 -0.17
C TYR A 76 -0.41 17.76 1.13
N HIS A 77 -1.05 18.20 2.21
CA HIS A 77 -0.90 17.61 3.54
C HIS A 77 -1.99 16.59 3.90
N GLY A 78 -2.96 16.35 3.01
CA GLY A 78 -4.07 15.42 3.27
C GLY A 78 -5.14 16.04 4.15
N TRP A 79 -6.39 16.09 3.69
CA TRP A 79 -7.52 16.45 4.55
C TRP A 79 -7.87 15.34 5.52
N SER A 80 -7.46 14.11 5.21
CA SER A 80 -7.69 12.93 6.03
C SER A 80 -6.61 12.67 7.08
N SER A 81 -5.48 13.39 7.02
CA SER A 81 -4.25 13.07 7.76
C SER A 81 -4.46 12.94 9.28
N LYS A 82 -3.62 12.07 9.85
CA LYS A 82 -3.59 11.73 11.27
C LYS A 82 -2.57 12.55 12.05
N SER A 83 -1.94 13.56 11.45
CA SER A 83 -0.95 14.40 12.13
C SER A 83 -1.53 14.87 13.47
N PHE A 84 -0.75 14.57 14.52
CA PHE A 84 -1.11 14.63 15.92
C PHE A 84 -1.10 16.05 16.51
N ASP A 85 -1.00 17.07 15.65
CA ASP A 85 -1.03 18.45 16.11
C ASP A 85 -2.43 18.79 16.62
N LEU A 86 -2.45 19.42 17.79
CA LEU A 86 -3.57 19.66 18.70
C LEU A 86 -4.79 20.40 18.10
N GLU A 87 -4.77 20.75 16.82
CA GLU A 87 -5.90 21.33 16.10
C GLU A 87 -6.75 20.22 15.44
N MET A 88 -7.30 19.31 16.25
CA MET A 88 -8.27 18.31 15.77
C MET A 88 -9.50 18.94 15.09
N GLU A 89 -9.76 20.23 15.34
CA GLU A 89 -10.95 20.93 14.90
C GLU A 89 -10.94 21.30 13.40
N MET A 90 -9.78 21.44 12.74
CA MET A 90 -9.73 21.94 11.36
C MET A 90 -9.66 20.82 10.30
N ARG A 91 -10.27 19.66 10.56
CA ARG A 91 -10.40 18.59 9.55
C ARG A 91 -11.52 18.93 8.57
N GLY A 92 -11.49 18.36 7.36
CA GLY A 92 -12.60 18.49 6.41
C GLY A 92 -13.95 18.16 7.07
N ARG A 93 -14.89 19.11 7.05
CA ARG A 93 -16.22 19.02 7.66
C ARG A 93 -17.29 19.03 6.58
N ALA A 94 -18.36 18.27 6.80
CA ALA A 94 -19.55 18.30 5.96
C ALA A 94 -20.75 18.78 6.79
N SER A 95 -21.61 19.59 6.17
CA SER A 95 -22.89 20.04 6.73
C SER A 95 -23.93 20.20 5.62
N ASP A 96 -25.16 20.58 5.96
CA ASP A 96 -26.20 20.94 5.00
C ASP A 96 -26.75 22.36 5.21
N GLU A 97 -27.76 22.74 4.42
CA GLU A 97 -28.45 24.02 4.54
C GLU A 97 -29.41 24.10 5.74
N LEU A 98 -29.76 22.96 6.35
CA LEU A 98 -30.64 22.86 7.51
C LEU A 98 -29.87 23.00 8.84
N GLY A 99 -28.53 23.11 8.78
CA GLY A 99 -27.65 23.25 9.93
C GLY A 99 -27.18 21.92 10.53
N ASN A 100 -27.45 20.78 9.89
CA ASN A 100 -26.92 19.50 10.35
C ASN A 100 -25.44 19.38 9.98
N GLY A 101 -24.63 18.91 10.92
CA GLY A 101 -23.23 18.55 10.67
C GLY A 101 -23.07 17.04 10.57
N TYR A 102 -22.23 16.59 9.63
CA TYR A 102 -21.98 15.17 9.35
C TYR A 102 -20.59 14.77 9.81
N LYS A 103 -20.51 13.76 10.67
CA LYS A 103 -19.22 13.31 11.20
C LYS A 103 -18.43 12.61 10.10
N ARG A 104 -17.12 12.89 10.07
CA ARG A 104 -16.19 12.15 9.24
C ARG A 104 -15.96 10.76 9.82
N ILE A 105 -16.11 9.73 9.01
CA ILE A 105 -15.89 8.34 9.42
C ILE A 105 -14.40 8.05 9.42
N LYS A 106 -13.92 7.46 10.52
CA LYS A 106 -12.58 6.90 10.65
C LYS A 106 -12.71 5.39 10.77
N PHE A 107 -11.89 4.66 10.02
CA PHE A 107 -11.77 3.22 10.12
C PHE A 107 -10.58 2.85 11.01
N ASP A 108 -10.49 1.57 11.38
CA ASP A 108 -9.43 1.04 12.24
C ASP A 108 -8.01 1.36 11.70
N ILE A 109 -7.00 1.30 12.57
CA ILE A 109 -5.61 1.72 12.26
C ILE A 109 -5.02 0.99 11.03
N PHE A 110 -5.50 -0.22 10.72
CA PHE A 110 -5.05 -1.04 9.59
C PHE A 110 -5.96 -0.97 8.35
N THR A 111 -7.02 -0.17 8.42
CA THR A 111 -8.04 -0.06 7.37
C THR A 111 -8.06 1.36 6.83
N LYS A 112 -7.78 1.51 5.53
CA LYS A 112 -7.79 2.80 4.86
C LYS A 112 -8.95 2.87 3.87
N VAL A 113 -9.50 4.05 3.64
CA VAL A 113 -10.42 4.25 2.51
C VAL A 113 -9.62 4.14 1.21
N ALA A 114 -10.11 3.37 0.25
CA ALA A 114 -9.45 3.24 -1.04
C ALA A 114 -9.43 4.60 -1.74
N GLY A 115 -8.23 5.06 -2.13
CA GLY A 115 -8.02 6.38 -2.75
C GLY A 115 -7.82 7.54 -1.78
N GLN A 116 -7.91 7.33 -0.47
CA GLN A 116 -7.64 8.38 0.52
C GLN A 116 -6.14 8.61 0.73
N LEU A 117 -5.76 9.89 0.84
CA LEU A 117 -4.38 10.35 1.01
C LEU A 117 -4.13 10.77 2.47
N GLU A 118 -3.54 9.88 3.27
CA GLU A 118 -3.26 10.13 4.69
C GLU A 118 -1.92 10.87 4.93
N ASP A 119 -0.91 10.58 4.12
CA ASP A 119 0.48 10.99 4.36
C ASP A 119 0.88 12.23 3.53
N GLY A 120 -0.11 12.92 2.98
CA GLY A 120 0.10 13.98 1.99
C GLY A 120 0.61 13.45 0.64
N ALA A 121 0.76 14.37 -0.31
CA ALA A 121 1.28 14.08 -1.64
C ALA A 121 1.83 15.34 -2.30
N SER A 122 2.47 15.18 -3.45
CA SER A 122 2.88 16.30 -4.29
C SER A 122 1.87 16.54 -5.41
N ILE A 123 1.47 17.79 -5.62
CA ILE A 123 0.58 18.18 -6.70
C ILE A 123 1.46 18.72 -7.85
N TYR A 124 1.62 17.90 -8.88
CA TYR A 124 2.40 18.23 -10.08
C TYR A 124 1.53 18.91 -11.15
N PRO A 125 2.13 19.69 -12.05
CA PRO A 125 1.48 20.15 -13.28
C PRO A 125 0.80 19.00 -14.04
N ASP A 126 -0.37 19.26 -14.63
CA ASP A 126 -1.14 18.35 -15.50
C ASP A 126 -1.55 16.99 -14.89
N LYS A 127 -1.24 16.74 -13.62
CA LYS A 127 -1.63 15.52 -12.91
C LYS A 127 -2.57 15.86 -11.76
N PRO A 128 -3.89 15.66 -11.91
CA PRO A 128 -4.82 15.89 -10.83
C PRO A 128 -4.53 14.91 -9.69
N LEU A 129 -4.56 15.43 -8.47
CA LEU A 129 -4.50 14.65 -7.26
C LEU A 129 -5.93 14.43 -6.76
N VAL A 130 -6.27 13.20 -6.35
CA VAL A 130 -7.61 12.87 -5.85
C VAL A 130 -7.50 12.39 -4.41
N ASP A 131 -8.28 12.98 -3.51
CA ASP A 131 -8.47 12.51 -2.13
C ASP A 131 -9.93 12.12 -1.89
N ILE A 132 -10.15 11.10 -1.07
CA ILE A 132 -11.49 10.61 -0.72
C ILE A 132 -11.78 10.88 0.75
N LEU A 133 -12.88 11.59 1.00
CA LEU A 133 -13.41 11.83 2.34
C LEU A 133 -14.70 11.05 2.53
N VAL A 134 -14.87 10.46 3.71
CA VAL A 134 -16.06 9.64 4.04
C VAL A 134 -16.76 10.22 5.25
N PHE A 135 -18.07 10.43 5.12
CA PHE A 135 -18.93 11.03 6.15
C PHE A 135 -20.18 10.18 6.42
N GLU A 136 -20.89 10.51 7.49
CA GLU A 136 -22.28 10.08 7.71
C GLU A 136 -23.19 10.53 6.54
N LEU A 137 -24.31 9.84 6.36
CA LEU A 137 -25.28 10.19 5.32
C LEU A 137 -26.03 11.49 5.65
N PRO A 138 -26.31 12.33 4.63
CA PRO A 138 -27.20 13.46 4.80
C PRO A 138 -28.62 13.07 5.22
N VAL A 139 -29.29 13.94 5.98
CA VAL A 139 -30.72 13.75 6.26
C VAL A 139 -31.51 13.84 4.96
N GLU A 140 -32.59 13.06 4.84
CA GLU A 140 -33.33 12.93 3.58
C GLU A 140 -33.92 14.26 3.05
N LYS A 141 -34.16 15.21 3.95
CA LYS A 141 -34.72 16.53 3.63
C LYS A 141 -33.67 17.54 3.16
N ALA A 142 -32.39 17.25 3.34
CA ALA A 142 -31.33 18.15 2.93
C ALA A 142 -31.27 18.23 1.40
N ARG A 143 -31.03 19.44 0.89
CA ARG A 143 -30.99 19.75 -0.54
C ARG A 143 -29.58 20.05 -1.01
N GLU A 144 -28.70 20.50 -0.12
CA GLU A 144 -27.34 20.90 -0.41
C GLU A 144 -26.37 20.26 0.58
N LEU A 145 -25.30 19.67 0.06
CA LEU A 145 -24.15 19.27 0.86
C LEU A 145 -23.13 20.41 0.81
N ARG A 146 -22.71 20.87 1.99
CA ARG A 146 -21.70 21.91 2.19
C ARG A 146 -20.45 21.27 2.77
N LEU A 147 -19.32 21.48 2.12
CA LEU A 147 -18.03 20.96 2.52
C LEU A 147 -17.09 22.12 2.86
N THR A 148 -16.53 22.08 4.06
CA THR A 148 -15.53 23.03 4.54
C THR A 148 -14.20 22.28 4.69
N LEU A 149 -13.22 22.65 3.89
CA LEU A 149 -11.89 22.05 3.92
C LEU A 149 -10.87 23.08 4.43
N PRO A 150 -9.88 22.71 5.26
CA PRO A 150 -8.79 23.61 5.62
C PRO A 150 -7.96 23.92 4.36
N GLY A 151 -7.72 25.21 4.10
CA GLY A 151 -6.87 25.64 2.99
C GLY A 151 -5.40 25.31 3.22
N GLU A 152 -5.01 25.18 4.48
CA GLU A 152 -3.64 24.91 4.94
C GLU A 152 -3.14 23.57 4.39
N ALA A 153 -4.05 22.64 4.07
CA ALA A 153 -3.70 21.38 3.42
C ALA A 153 -3.03 21.56 2.05
N ILE A 154 -3.19 22.73 1.41
CA ILE A 154 -2.59 23.12 0.12
C ILE A 154 -1.92 24.50 0.19
N ASP A 155 -1.37 24.88 1.35
CA ASP A 155 -0.70 26.16 1.59
C ASP A 155 -1.60 27.39 1.36
N TRP A 156 -2.92 27.25 1.44
CA TRP A 156 -3.88 28.36 1.39
C TRP A 156 -4.22 28.83 2.80
N LYS A 157 -4.49 30.14 2.94
CA LYS A 157 -5.02 30.71 4.19
C LYS A 157 -6.53 30.55 4.28
N GLY A 158 -7.03 30.02 5.40
CA GLY A 158 -8.45 29.96 5.71
C GLY A 158 -9.21 28.86 4.95
N PRO A 159 -10.53 28.75 5.16
CA PRO A 159 -11.29 27.62 4.68
C PRO A 159 -11.55 27.67 3.16
N ILE A 160 -11.66 26.49 2.57
CA ILE A 160 -12.19 26.25 1.23
C ILE A 160 -13.64 25.81 1.40
N LEU A 161 -14.56 26.57 0.81
CA LEU A 161 -15.99 26.30 0.87
C LEU A 161 -16.44 25.73 -0.48
N LEU A 162 -16.96 24.50 -0.46
CA LEU A 162 -17.52 23.82 -1.62
C LEU A 162 -18.95 23.40 -1.32
N LYS A 163 -19.84 23.46 -2.30
CA LYS A 163 -21.22 23.00 -2.13
C LYS A 163 -21.73 22.28 -3.36
N VAL A 164 -22.61 21.32 -3.16
CA VAL A 164 -23.16 20.49 -4.23
C VAL A 164 -24.60 20.08 -3.91
N PRO A 165 -25.52 20.07 -4.89
CA PRO A 165 -26.89 19.62 -4.66
C PRO A 165 -26.93 18.13 -4.27
N ILE A 166 -27.68 17.76 -3.23
CA ILE A 166 -27.86 16.36 -2.82
C ILE A 166 -28.54 15.53 -3.91
N GLY A 167 -29.36 16.15 -4.76
CA GLY A 167 -29.96 15.49 -5.94
C GLY A 167 -28.94 15.02 -6.99
N SER A 168 -27.69 15.51 -6.94
CA SER A 168 -26.59 15.05 -7.80
C SER A 168 -25.77 13.91 -7.19
N ILE A 169 -26.15 13.43 -6.00
CA ILE A 169 -25.52 12.28 -5.36
C ILE A 169 -26.00 11.02 -6.07
N ASP A 170 -25.10 10.41 -6.84
CA ASP A 170 -25.42 9.18 -7.54
C ASP A 170 -25.67 8.04 -6.54
N LYS A 171 -26.82 7.38 -6.70
CA LYS A 171 -27.16 6.17 -5.92
C LYS A 171 -26.37 4.94 -6.38
N ASP A 172 -26.00 4.92 -7.67
CA ASP A 172 -25.36 3.78 -8.34
C ASP A 172 -24.08 4.17 -9.09
N GLY A 173 -23.66 5.43 -9.01
CA GLY A 173 -22.60 6.00 -9.81
C GLY A 173 -21.28 5.30 -9.57
N TYR A 174 -20.73 4.73 -10.65
CA TYR A 174 -19.33 4.34 -10.74
C TYR A 174 -18.51 5.48 -10.10
N VAL A 175 -17.94 5.24 -8.91
CA VAL A 175 -16.75 6.00 -8.54
C VAL A 175 -15.81 5.64 -9.67
N TYR A 176 -15.58 6.57 -10.60
CA TYR A 176 -14.48 6.46 -11.53
C TYR A 176 -13.29 6.27 -10.60
N ASN A 177 -12.87 5.02 -10.46
CA ASN A 177 -11.94 4.63 -9.43
C ASN A 177 -10.63 5.12 -10.00
N PHE A 178 -10.37 6.42 -9.88
CA PHE A 178 -9.30 7.11 -10.56
C PHE A 178 -7.97 6.44 -10.19
N ALA A 179 -7.89 5.87 -8.99
CA ALA A 179 -6.85 4.96 -8.57
C ALA A 179 -6.79 3.68 -9.44
N GLN A 180 -7.87 2.94 -9.64
CA GLN A 180 -7.89 1.80 -10.57
C GLN A 180 -7.62 2.22 -12.01
N ALA A 181 -8.18 3.33 -12.50
CA ALA A 181 -7.94 3.80 -13.87
C ALA A 181 -6.48 4.22 -14.07
N GLN A 182 -5.85 4.86 -13.07
CA GLN A 182 -4.42 5.15 -13.07
C GLN A 182 -3.60 3.86 -12.99
N GLU A 183 -3.98 2.93 -12.11
CA GLU A 183 -3.29 1.64 -11.96
C GLU A 183 -3.40 0.81 -13.25
N GLU A 184 -4.57 0.77 -13.89
CA GLU A 184 -4.79 0.12 -15.18
C GLU A 184 -3.99 0.80 -16.28
N LYS A 185 -3.93 2.14 -16.30
CA LYS A 185 -3.09 2.89 -17.24
C LYS A 185 -1.61 2.60 -17.04
N GLU A 186 -1.13 2.58 -15.79
CA GLU A 186 0.25 2.24 -15.44
C GLU A 186 0.57 0.78 -15.79
N ARG A 187 -0.34 -0.16 -15.50
CA ARG A 187 -0.22 -1.57 -15.90
C ARG A 187 -0.16 -1.71 -17.42
N ALA A 188 -1.02 -1.02 -18.15
CA ALA A 188 -1.01 -1.01 -19.61
C ALA A 188 0.30 -0.45 -20.15
N GLN A 189 0.79 0.67 -19.61
CA GLN A 189 2.09 1.23 -19.98
C GLN A 189 3.25 0.31 -19.64
N ALA A 190 3.21 -0.37 -18.49
CA ALA A 190 4.23 -1.35 -18.10
C ALA A 190 4.24 -2.56 -19.04
N ILE A 191 3.06 -3.03 -19.46
CA ILE A 191 2.92 -4.09 -20.46
C ILE A 191 3.52 -3.65 -21.80
N GLU A 192 3.21 -2.44 -22.27
CA GLU A 192 3.76 -1.92 -23.53
C GLU A 192 5.28 -1.71 -23.46
N ARG A 193 5.81 -1.23 -22.34
CA ARG A 193 7.27 -1.15 -22.11
C ARG A 193 7.92 -2.53 -22.19
N ARG A 194 7.35 -3.53 -21.50
CA ARG A 194 7.84 -4.92 -21.55
C ARG A 194 7.80 -5.48 -22.98
N LYS A 195 6.73 -5.21 -23.74
CA LYS A 195 6.64 -5.62 -25.15
C LYS A 195 7.72 -4.93 -26.00
N ALA A 196 7.94 -3.63 -25.81
CA ALA A 196 8.96 -2.87 -26.52
C ALA A 196 10.38 -3.37 -26.20
N GLU A 197 10.67 -3.64 -24.93
CA GLU A 197 11.94 -4.23 -24.49
C GLU A 197 12.13 -5.64 -25.06
N ALA A 198 11.10 -6.48 -25.04
CA ALA A 198 11.15 -7.82 -25.64
C ALA A 198 11.42 -7.76 -27.15
N ARG A 199 10.78 -6.82 -27.88
CA ARG A 199 11.07 -6.60 -29.31
C ARG A 199 12.51 -6.17 -29.55
N ARG A 200 13.04 -5.26 -28.74
CA ARG A 200 14.46 -4.84 -28.83
C ARG A 200 15.40 -6.02 -28.56
N GLN A 201 15.10 -6.86 -27.58
CA GLN A 201 15.90 -8.06 -27.30
C GLN A 201 15.87 -9.06 -28.46
N MET A 202 14.70 -9.32 -29.04
CA MET A 202 14.59 -10.18 -30.23
C MET A 202 15.36 -9.62 -31.43
N GLU A 203 15.34 -8.30 -31.65
CA GLU A 203 16.11 -7.67 -32.73
C GLU A 203 17.62 -7.81 -32.52
N ILE A 204 18.10 -7.60 -31.27
CA ILE A 204 19.50 -7.83 -30.90
C ILE A 204 19.88 -9.29 -31.14
N GLU A 205 19.03 -10.24 -30.73
CA GLU A 205 19.26 -11.68 -30.92
C GLU A 205 19.25 -12.10 -32.40
N ALA A 206 18.37 -11.52 -33.20
CA ALA A 206 18.31 -11.76 -34.64
C ALA A 206 19.57 -11.28 -35.36
N LYS A 207 20.21 -10.20 -34.87
CA LYS A 207 21.47 -9.67 -35.41
C LYS A 207 22.73 -10.43 -34.96
N LYS A 208 22.62 -11.38 -34.02
CA LYS A 208 23.79 -12.17 -33.57
C LYS A 208 24.27 -13.11 -34.67
N THR A 209 25.58 -13.09 -34.92
CA THR A 209 26.23 -14.03 -35.84
C THR A 209 26.20 -15.47 -35.28
N PRO A 210 26.30 -16.51 -36.12
CA PRO A 210 26.39 -17.90 -35.64
C PRO A 210 27.51 -18.11 -34.60
N GLU A 211 28.67 -17.47 -34.80
CA GLU A 211 29.79 -17.51 -33.86
C GLU A 211 29.44 -16.94 -32.47
N GLN A 212 28.70 -15.83 -32.43
CA GLN A 212 28.23 -15.23 -31.19
C GLN A 212 27.23 -16.14 -30.46
N LYS A 213 26.33 -16.81 -31.21
CA LYS A 213 25.37 -17.77 -30.65
C LYS A 213 26.07 -18.99 -30.06
N ASP A 214 27.10 -19.50 -30.72
CA ASP A 214 27.89 -20.63 -30.22
C ASP A 214 28.73 -20.24 -28.99
N LEU A 215 29.30 -19.04 -28.97
CA LEU A 215 29.99 -18.51 -27.79
C LEU A 215 29.03 -18.37 -26.59
N GLU A 216 27.81 -17.87 -26.82
CA GLU A 216 26.79 -17.78 -25.76
C GLU A 216 26.35 -19.14 -25.25
N ARG A 217 26.18 -20.15 -26.12
CA ARG A 217 25.89 -21.53 -25.72
C ARG A 217 27.01 -22.12 -24.87
N LYS A 218 28.27 -21.92 -25.25
CA LYS A 218 29.43 -22.35 -24.46
C LYS A 218 29.41 -21.69 -23.08
N ARG A 219 29.28 -20.37 -23.01
CA ARG A 219 29.18 -19.63 -21.73
C ARG A 219 28.00 -20.08 -20.88
N ALA A 220 26.83 -20.33 -21.48
CA ALA A 220 25.66 -20.83 -20.77
C ALA A 220 25.90 -22.24 -20.20
N SER A 221 26.55 -23.12 -20.95
CA SER A 221 26.91 -24.46 -20.51
C SER A 221 27.94 -24.44 -19.36
N GLU A 222 28.95 -23.56 -19.45
CA GLU A 222 29.95 -23.36 -18.40
C GLU A 222 29.31 -22.80 -17.13
N LEU A 223 28.41 -21.82 -17.26
CA LEU A 223 27.69 -21.24 -16.13
C LEU A 223 26.78 -22.28 -15.45
N ALA A 224 26.09 -23.12 -16.24
CA ALA A 224 25.26 -24.20 -15.71
C ALA A 224 26.10 -25.26 -14.97
N ALA A 225 27.25 -25.63 -15.52
CA ALA A 225 28.19 -26.55 -14.87
C ALA A 225 28.72 -25.96 -13.55
N ASN A 226 29.11 -24.68 -13.54
CA ASN A 226 29.58 -24.01 -12.34
C ASN A 226 28.48 -23.92 -11.26
N LYS A 227 27.24 -23.56 -11.64
CA LYS A 227 26.10 -23.54 -10.70
C LYS A 227 25.84 -24.92 -10.10
N LYS A 228 25.91 -25.98 -10.90
CA LYS A 228 25.76 -27.36 -10.41
C LYS A 228 26.87 -27.73 -9.42
N ALA A 229 28.12 -27.40 -9.72
CA ALA A 229 29.25 -27.65 -8.83
C ALA A 229 29.14 -26.89 -7.50
N ILE A 230 28.66 -25.64 -7.53
CA ILE A 230 28.39 -24.86 -6.31
C ILE A 230 27.28 -25.52 -5.49
N ALA A 231 26.16 -25.90 -6.12
CA ALA A 231 25.06 -26.56 -5.42
C ALA A 231 25.46 -27.91 -4.82
N GLU A 232 26.30 -28.69 -5.51
CA GLU A 232 26.84 -29.96 -4.98
C GLU A 232 27.76 -29.73 -3.78
N LYS A 233 28.61 -28.70 -3.81
CA LYS A 233 29.45 -28.31 -2.67
C LYS A 233 28.61 -27.84 -1.47
N GLU A 234 27.63 -26.97 -1.69
CA GLU A 234 26.72 -26.50 -0.64
C GLU A 234 25.94 -27.65 -0.01
N LYS A 235 25.48 -28.60 -0.83
CA LYS A 235 24.82 -29.81 -0.35
C LYS A 235 25.76 -30.67 0.50
N LEU A 236 26.99 -30.93 0.02
CA LEU A 236 27.97 -31.71 0.76
C LEU A 236 28.35 -31.04 2.10
N GLU A 237 28.53 -29.72 2.12
CA GLU A 237 28.80 -28.97 3.36
C GLU A 237 27.64 -29.06 4.36
N LYS A 238 26.40 -28.98 3.88
CA LYS A 238 25.20 -29.15 4.71
C LYS A 238 25.08 -30.57 5.26
N ASP A 239 25.35 -31.56 4.43
CA ASP A 239 25.33 -32.98 4.80
C ASP A 239 26.43 -33.25 5.85
N GLU A 240 27.64 -32.70 5.68
CA GLU A 240 28.75 -32.78 6.65
C GLU A 240 28.35 -32.20 8.01
N LYS A 241 27.82 -30.97 8.04
CA LYS A 241 27.37 -30.32 9.29
C LYS A 241 26.31 -31.16 10.00
N THR A 242 25.39 -31.75 9.24
CA THR A 242 24.33 -32.58 9.79
C THR A 242 24.88 -33.91 10.33
N ALA A 243 25.76 -34.56 9.60
CA ALA A 243 26.42 -35.81 9.99
C ALA A 243 27.28 -35.60 11.26
N ALA A 244 28.08 -34.53 11.31
CA ALA A 244 28.90 -34.17 12.47
C ALA A 244 28.06 -33.92 13.73
N ALA A 245 26.93 -33.21 13.61
CA ALA A 245 26.01 -33.00 14.72
C ALA A 245 25.40 -34.32 15.23
N GLN A 246 25.03 -35.23 14.32
CA GLN A 246 24.51 -36.55 14.68
C GLN A 246 25.57 -37.44 15.33
N LEU A 247 26.81 -37.39 14.85
CA LEU A 247 27.93 -38.12 15.43
C LEU A 247 28.23 -37.64 16.86
N LYS A 248 28.22 -36.32 17.07
CA LYS A 248 28.33 -35.74 18.42
C LYS A 248 27.23 -36.25 19.36
N ALA A 249 25.98 -36.29 18.89
CA ALA A 249 24.86 -36.83 19.66
C ALA A 249 25.01 -38.33 19.96
N ALA A 250 25.49 -39.13 18.99
CA ALA A 250 25.80 -40.54 19.20
C ALA A 250 26.85 -40.71 20.32
N ASN A 251 27.93 -39.94 20.28
CA ASN A 251 28.98 -39.99 21.30
C ASN A 251 28.45 -39.62 22.70
N THR A 252 27.43 -38.75 22.81
CA THR A 252 26.74 -38.50 24.08
C THR A 252 25.98 -39.74 24.57
N LEU A 253 25.27 -40.46 23.69
CA LEU A 253 24.58 -41.71 24.08
C LEU A 253 25.53 -42.77 24.62
N LEU A 254 26.73 -42.86 24.04
CA LEU A 254 27.76 -43.77 24.54
C LEU A 254 28.20 -43.40 25.96
N LYS A 255 28.41 -42.11 26.24
CA LYS A 255 28.75 -41.61 27.58
C LYS A 255 27.66 -41.88 28.62
N GLU A 256 26.40 -41.93 28.20
CA GLU A 256 25.25 -42.27 29.05
C GLU A 256 25.06 -43.79 29.24
N GLY A 257 25.96 -44.64 28.71
CA GLY A 257 25.85 -46.10 28.81
C GLY A 257 24.83 -46.74 27.86
N LYS A 258 24.28 -45.99 26.90
CA LYS A 258 23.25 -46.47 25.95
C LYS A 258 23.87 -47.07 24.69
N SER A 259 24.63 -48.15 24.83
CA SER A 259 25.47 -48.73 23.75
C SER A 259 24.69 -49.21 22.52
N GLU A 260 23.47 -49.74 22.69
CA GLU A 260 22.65 -50.20 21.56
C GLU A 260 22.14 -49.01 20.73
N ALA A 261 21.65 -47.96 21.39
CA ALA A 261 21.20 -46.73 20.74
C ALA A 261 22.36 -46.02 20.02
N TYR A 262 23.55 -46.02 20.62
CA TYR A 262 24.78 -45.54 20.00
C TYR A 262 25.08 -46.26 18.67
N ARG A 263 25.17 -47.60 18.68
CA ARG A 263 25.43 -48.39 17.47
C ARG A 263 24.38 -48.17 16.40
N LYS A 264 23.09 -48.07 16.78
CA LYS A 264 21.99 -47.78 15.86
C LYS A 264 22.15 -46.40 15.21
N GLN A 265 22.55 -45.39 15.98
CA GLN A 265 22.76 -44.04 15.48
C GLN A 265 23.97 -43.97 14.54
N LEU A 266 25.08 -44.64 14.86
CA LEU A 266 26.23 -44.72 13.95
C LEU A 266 25.86 -45.34 12.60
N LYS A 267 25.12 -46.46 12.59
CA LYS A 267 24.66 -47.09 11.33
C LYS A 267 23.85 -46.13 10.46
N ARG A 268 22.95 -45.35 11.07
CA ARG A 268 22.15 -44.33 10.36
C ARG A 268 23.01 -43.22 9.75
N ILE A 269 24.06 -42.78 10.44
CA ILE A 269 24.98 -41.75 9.93
C ILE A 269 25.74 -42.29 8.72
N VAL A 270 26.27 -43.51 8.80
CA VAL A 270 26.99 -44.16 7.68
C VAL A 270 26.09 -44.38 6.47
N GLU A 271 24.86 -44.85 6.68
CA GLU A 271 23.91 -45.10 5.60
C GLU A 271 23.48 -43.81 4.91
N LYS A 272 23.23 -42.74 5.68
CA LYS A 272 22.67 -41.51 5.14
C LYS A 272 23.73 -40.55 4.58
N TYR A 273 24.95 -40.59 5.13
CA TYR A 273 26.00 -39.63 4.79
C TYR A 273 27.36 -40.32 4.54
N PRO A 274 27.43 -41.34 3.66
CA PRO A 274 28.63 -42.17 3.49
C PRO A 274 29.86 -41.37 3.03
N ASP A 275 29.64 -40.28 2.31
CA ASP A 275 30.71 -39.46 1.70
C ASP A 275 31.25 -38.37 2.63
N THR A 276 30.57 -38.10 3.75
CA THR A 276 30.97 -37.12 4.76
C THR A 276 32.09 -37.66 5.65
N ASP A 277 32.91 -36.77 6.20
CA ASP A 277 33.99 -37.17 7.11
C ASP A 277 33.42 -37.74 8.42
N ALA A 278 32.34 -37.15 8.95
CA ALA A 278 31.60 -37.73 10.07
C ALA A 278 30.99 -39.11 9.75
N GLY A 279 30.55 -39.34 8.50
CA GLY A 279 30.09 -40.66 8.02
C GLY A 279 31.21 -41.70 8.02
N LYS A 280 32.39 -41.33 7.50
CA LYS A 280 33.58 -42.19 7.52
C LYS A 280 34.05 -42.49 8.93
N GLU A 281 33.99 -41.52 9.84
CA GLU A 281 34.33 -41.71 11.26
C GLU A 281 33.34 -42.66 11.95
N ALA A 282 32.04 -42.47 11.73
CA ALA A 282 31.02 -43.37 12.25
C ALA A 282 31.22 -44.83 11.76
N ALA A 283 31.63 -45.01 10.49
CA ALA A 283 31.93 -46.32 9.92
C ALA A 283 33.16 -46.98 10.57
N LYS A 284 34.16 -46.20 10.98
CA LYS A 284 35.32 -46.71 11.73
C LYS A 284 34.93 -47.16 13.14
N LEU A 285 34.08 -46.39 13.82
CA LEU A 285 33.62 -46.69 15.19
C LEU A 285 32.69 -47.92 15.29
N LEU A 286 32.14 -48.38 14.16
CA LEU A 286 31.34 -49.60 14.08
C LEU A 286 32.16 -50.88 13.92
N LYS A 287 33.44 -50.77 13.56
CA LYS A 287 34.36 -51.90 13.43
C LYS A 287 34.97 -52.24 14.78
#